data_AF-A0A1Q3ATD4-F1
#
_entry.id   AF-A0A1Q3ATD4-F1
#
_cell.length_a   1.000
_cell.length_b   1.000
_cell.length_c   1.000
_cell.angle_alpha   90.00
_cell.angle_beta   90.00
_cell.angle_gamma   90.00
#
_symmetry.space_group_name_H-M   'P 1'
#
loop_
_entity.id
_entity.type
_entity.pdbx_description
1 polymer ?
#
loop_
_entity_poly.entity_id
_entity_poly.type
_entity_poly.pdbx_seq_one_letter_code
_entity_poly.pdbx_strand_id
1 'polypeptide(L)'
;KLHKISNKEIYKYNPFNPFNFTERIQIIEQTIKITKAQQNIQLLDNKTIKELPKSFKYIHFTLVQVTIKPLTQDKFMTKVLTREDANQPYWKEKFITGLPTLFAEKIKNKYREQNNGIVPYDTLTYGDIVSILPKLDYKSAMILK
;
A
#
# COMPACT_ATOMS: atom_id res chain seq x y z
N LYS A 1 -3.52 -23.99 28.41
CA LYS A 1 -3.20 -24.34 27.00
C LYS A 1 -3.83 -23.24 26.13
N LEU A 2 -3.03 -22.37 25.51
CA LEU A 2 -3.56 -21.25 24.69
C LEU A 2 -4.16 -21.81 23.40
N HIS A 3 -5.42 -21.46 23.12
CA HIS A 3 -6.07 -21.81 21.85
C HIS A 3 -5.47 -20.97 20.72
N LYS A 4 -4.93 -21.63 19.71
CA LYS A 4 -4.31 -20.99 18.55
C LYS A 4 -5.37 -20.87 17.45
N ILE A 5 -5.83 -19.64 17.19
CA ILE A 5 -6.80 -19.32 16.15
C ILE A 5 -6.10 -19.30 14.79
N SER A 6 -6.77 -19.79 13.74
CA SER A 6 -6.19 -19.94 12.39
C SER A 6 -6.12 -18.60 11.65
N ASN A 7 -5.02 -18.33 10.95
CA ASN A 7 -4.89 -17.14 10.10
C ASN A 7 -6.04 -16.99 9.07
N LYS A 8 -6.65 -18.10 8.64
CA LYS A 8 -7.81 -18.05 7.72
C LYS A 8 -9.08 -17.53 8.38
N GLU A 9 -9.22 -17.71 9.70
CA GLU A 9 -10.32 -17.15 10.48
C GLU A 9 -10.10 -15.66 10.75
N ILE A 10 -8.84 -15.23 10.80
CA ILE A 10 -8.45 -13.82 11.04
C ILE A 10 -8.62 -12.98 9.76
N TYR A 11 -8.32 -13.53 8.57
CA TYR A 11 -8.35 -12.78 7.30
C TYR A 11 -9.43 -13.32 6.35
N LYS A 12 -10.70 -13.10 6.67
CA LYS A 12 -11.81 -13.39 5.73
C LYS A 12 -11.83 -12.31 4.63
N TYR A 13 -11.07 -12.51 3.56
CA TYR A 13 -11.08 -11.66 2.36
C TYR A 13 -12.43 -11.82 1.64
N ASN A 14 -13.36 -10.89 1.88
CA ASN A 14 -14.59 -10.75 1.12
C ASN A 14 -14.57 -9.42 0.34
N PRO A 15 -14.80 -9.40 -0.97
CA PRO A 15 -15.00 -8.15 -1.70
C PRO A 15 -16.20 -7.38 -1.12
N PHE A 16 -16.04 -6.06 -1.05
CA PHE A 16 -16.93 -5.13 -0.37
C PHE A 16 -18.35 -5.12 -0.96
N ASN A 17 -19.37 -5.35 -0.14
CA ASN A 17 -20.75 -4.93 -0.40
C ASN A 17 -21.20 -4.01 0.75
N PRO A 18 -21.26 -2.68 0.55
CA PRO A 18 -21.50 -1.69 1.60
C PRO A 18 -22.90 -1.76 2.22
N PHE A 19 -23.85 -2.44 1.58
CA PHE A 19 -25.27 -2.23 1.87
C PHE A 19 -25.91 -3.27 2.79
N ASN A 20 -25.18 -4.29 3.27
CA ASN A 20 -25.83 -5.46 3.88
C ASN A 20 -25.62 -5.72 5.39
N PHE A 21 -24.82 -4.99 6.19
CA PHE A 21 -24.60 -5.41 7.60
C PHE A 21 -24.24 -4.28 8.59
N THR A 22 -24.60 -4.50 9.87
CA THR A 22 -24.60 -3.55 11.01
C THR A 22 -23.23 -3.29 11.67
N GLU A 23 -22.26 -4.21 11.59
CA GLU A 23 -20.91 -4.02 12.17
C GLU A 23 -19.85 -4.70 11.29
N ARG A 24 -18.78 -3.98 10.92
CA ARG A 24 -17.60 -4.53 10.22
C ARG A 24 -16.31 -3.81 10.58
N ILE A 25 -15.21 -4.56 10.49
CA ILE A 25 -13.83 -4.07 10.49
C ILE A 25 -13.45 -3.71 9.06
N GLN A 26 -12.94 -2.50 8.83
CA GLN A 26 -12.52 -2.01 7.52
C GLN A 26 -11.02 -1.69 7.53
N ILE A 27 -10.24 -2.45 6.74
CA ILE A 27 -8.81 -2.21 6.55
C ILE A 27 -8.63 -1.35 5.29
N ILE A 28 -7.99 -0.18 5.43
CA ILE A 28 -7.68 0.71 4.31
C ILE A 28 -6.17 0.95 4.31
N GLU A 29 -5.47 0.49 3.27
CA GLU A 29 -4.05 0.80 3.11
C GLU A 29 -3.89 2.09 2.29
N GLN A 30 -3.30 3.12 2.91
CA GLN A 30 -2.94 4.37 2.25
C GLN A 30 -1.46 4.64 2.39
N THR A 31 -0.88 5.26 1.36
CA THR A 31 0.51 5.73 1.39
C THR A 31 0.53 7.23 1.35
N ILE A 32 1.13 7.83 2.38
CA ILE A 32 1.11 9.28 2.58
C ILE A 32 2.53 9.76 2.73
N LYS A 33 2.90 10.75 1.92
CA LYS A 33 4.18 11.43 2.04
C LYS A 33 4.10 12.42 3.20
N ILE A 34 4.86 12.18 4.26
CA ILE A 34 4.96 13.09 5.39
C ILE A 34 5.89 14.24 4.99
N THR A 35 5.31 15.39 4.68
CA THR A 35 6.06 16.60 4.26
C THR A 35 6.15 17.66 5.36
N LYS A 36 5.38 17.50 6.43
CA LYS A 36 5.22 18.46 7.53
C LYS A 36 5.24 17.72 8.86
N ALA A 37 5.52 18.45 9.95
CA ALA A 37 5.48 17.91 11.31
C ALA A 37 4.09 17.37 11.70
N GLN A 38 3.03 17.96 11.13
CA GLN A 38 1.63 17.51 11.30
C GLN A 38 0.91 17.46 9.96
N GLN A 39 0.11 16.42 9.75
CA GLN A 39 -0.68 16.23 8.53
C GLN A 39 -1.99 15.51 8.84
N ASN A 40 -3.08 15.95 8.20
CA ASN A 40 -4.40 15.32 8.32
C ASN A 40 -4.52 14.17 7.32
N ILE A 41 -5.19 13.10 7.73
CA ILE A 41 -5.34 11.88 6.93
C ILE A 41 -6.82 11.57 6.80
N GLN A 42 -7.30 11.46 5.56
CA GLN A 42 -8.71 11.17 5.29
C GLN A 42 -8.99 9.68 5.48
N LEU A 43 -9.91 9.41 6.39
CA LEU A 43 -10.21 8.06 6.89
C LEU A 43 -11.26 7.30 6.06
N LEU A 44 -12.10 8.02 5.31
CA LEU A 44 -13.18 7.48 4.48
C LEU A 44 -13.17 8.17 3.12
N ASP A 45 -13.45 7.44 2.04
CA ASP A 45 -13.54 8.06 0.72
C ASP A 45 -14.78 8.95 0.57
N ASN A 46 -14.73 9.85 -0.41
CA ASN A 46 -15.81 10.83 -0.61
C ASN A 46 -17.14 10.19 -0.98
N LYS A 47 -17.12 8.99 -1.58
CA LYS A 47 -18.34 8.24 -1.92
C LYS A 47 -19.03 7.75 -0.66
N THR A 48 -18.28 7.10 0.24
CA THR A 48 -18.75 6.57 1.52
C THR A 48 -19.30 7.70 2.40
N ILE A 49 -18.61 8.84 2.48
CA ILE A 49 -19.06 10.01 3.24
C ILE A 49 -20.42 10.54 2.73
N LYS A 50 -20.68 10.45 1.41
CA LYS A 50 -21.95 10.89 0.80
C LYS A 50 -23.07 9.86 0.93
N GLU A 51 -22.75 8.57 0.97
CA GLU A 51 -23.73 7.50 0.98
C GLU A 51 -24.16 7.09 2.39
N LEU A 52 -23.24 7.00 3.35
CA LEU A 52 -23.55 6.56 4.72
C LEU A 52 -24.65 7.37 5.42
N PRO A 53 -24.69 8.72 5.34
CA PRO A 53 -25.73 9.51 5.99
C PRO A 53 -27.14 9.25 5.44
N LYS A 54 -27.26 8.68 4.23
CA LYS A 54 -28.57 8.35 3.63
C LYS A 54 -29.21 7.13 4.29
N SER A 55 -28.39 6.22 4.80
CA SER A 55 -28.82 4.95 5.38
C SER A 55 -28.73 4.92 6.91
N PHE A 56 -27.88 5.77 7.51
CA PHE A 56 -27.61 5.76 8.95
C PHE A 56 -27.61 7.17 9.53
N LYS A 57 -28.30 7.35 10.66
CA LYS A 57 -28.33 8.62 11.40
C LYS A 57 -27.02 8.92 12.13
N TYR A 58 -26.33 7.88 12.59
CA TYR A 58 -25.06 7.98 13.31
C TYR A 58 -24.12 6.87 12.84
N ILE A 59 -22.81 7.15 12.92
CA ILE A 59 -21.74 6.18 12.67
C ILE A 59 -20.91 6.13 13.94
N HIS A 60 -20.87 4.96 14.58
CA HIS A 60 -20.03 4.73 15.75
C HIS A 60 -18.70 4.11 15.32
N PHE A 61 -17.59 4.75 15.68
CA PHE A 61 -16.25 4.21 15.47
C PHE A 61 -15.72 3.71 16.82
N THR A 62 -15.88 2.41 17.08
CA THR A 62 -15.49 1.81 18.37
C THR A 62 -13.97 1.78 18.56
N LEU A 63 -13.23 1.49 17.48
CA LEU A 63 -11.78 1.40 17.48
C LEU A 63 -11.23 1.92 16.16
N VAL A 64 -10.15 2.70 16.24
CA VAL A 64 -9.35 3.11 15.08
C VAL A 64 -7.90 2.77 15.40
N GLN A 65 -7.37 1.73 14.77
CA GLN A 65 -5.95 1.44 14.85
C GLN A 65 -5.18 2.27 13.79
N VAL A 66 -3.96 2.69 14.12
CA VAL A 66 -3.08 3.38 13.18
C VAL A 66 -1.68 2.80 13.30
N THR A 67 -1.25 2.09 12.26
CA THR A 67 0.13 1.62 12.15
C THR A 67 0.95 2.59 11.29
N ILE A 68 2.21 2.82 11.63
CA ILE A 68 3.15 3.56 10.79
C ILE A 68 4.31 2.62 10.49
N LYS A 69 4.57 2.36 9.20
CA LYS A 69 5.64 1.46 8.78
C LYS A 69 6.63 2.25 7.93
N PRO A 70 7.74 2.73 8.51
CA PRO A 70 8.71 3.52 7.78
C PRO A 70 9.20 2.70 6.58
N LEU A 71 9.17 3.33 5.40
CA LEU A 71 9.58 2.71 4.16
C LEU A 71 10.94 3.28 3.80
N THR A 72 11.99 2.83 4.49
CA THR A 72 13.35 3.25 4.14
C THR A 72 13.79 2.50 2.89
N GLN A 73 14.20 3.27 1.87
CA GLN A 73 14.72 2.76 0.61
C GLN A 73 15.84 1.74 0.85
N ASP A 74 16.73 2.03 1.81
CA ASP A 74 17.91 1.22 2.11
C ASP A 74 17.54 -0.19 2.60
N LYS A 75 16.58 -0.31 3.54
CA LYS A 75 16.20 -1.62 4.10
C LYS A 75 15.54 -2.54 3.06
N PHE A 76 14.85 -1.95 2.09
CA PHE A 76 14.23 -2.69 0.99
C PHE A 76 15.28 -3.11 -0.05
N MET A 77 16.20 -2.20 -0.40
CA MET A 77 17.30 -2.47 -1.32
C MET A 77 18.26 -3.53 -0.80
N THR A 78 18.65 -3.50 0.48
CA THR A 78 19.57 -4.50 1.05
C THR A 78 19.04 -5.92 0.91
N LYS A 79 17.74 -6.16 1.17
CA LYS A 79 17.17 -7.52 1.09
C LYS A 79 17.07 -8.06 -0.34
N VAL A 80 16.91 -7.18 -1.32
CA VAL A 80 16.74 -7.56 -2.72
C VAL A 80 18.11 -7.77 -3.37
N LEU A 81 19.07 -6.89 -3.08
CA LEU A 81 20.43 -6.98 -3.62
C LEU A 81 21.28 -8.11 -3.01
N THR A 82 20.88 -8.72 -1.88
CA THR A 82 21.57 -9.87 -1.30
C THR A 82 21.32 -11.21 -2.02
N ARG A 83 20.43 -11.24 -3.02
CA ARG A 83 20.13 -12.46 -3.77
C ARG A 83 21.00 -12.58 -5.01
N GLU A 84 21.50 -13.78 -5.29
CA GLU A 84 22.28 -14.06 -6.49
C GLU A 84 21.46 -13.85 -7.77
N ASP A 85 20.16 -14.16 -7.73
CA ASP A 85 19.24 -14.02 -8.86
C ASP A 85 18.59 -12.63 -8.95
N ALA A 86 18.97 -11.65 -8.12
CA ALA A 86 18.30 -10.36 -7.99
C ALA A 86 18.12 -9.59 -9.32
N ASN A 87 19.04 -9.78 -10.27
CA ASN A 87 19.00 -9.09 -11.56
C ASN A 87 18.01 -9.69 -12.57
N GLN A 88 17.38 -10.83 -12.24
CA GLN A 88 16.36 -11.43 -13.09
C GLN A 88 15.13 -10.50 -13.21
N PRO A 89 14.46 -10.46 -14.37
CA PRO A 89 13.29 -9.61 -14.62
C PRO A 89 12.19 -9.81 -13.57
N TYR A 90 11.98 -11.07 -13.18
CA TYR A 90 11.04 -11.47 -12.14
C TYR A 90 11.22 -10.70 -10.83
N TRP A 91 12.46 -10.49 -10.38
CA TRP A 91 12.71 -9.80 -9.12
C TRP A 91 12.49 -8.31 -9.21
N LYS A 92 12.71 -7.69 -10.37
CA LYS A 92 12.39 -6.27 -10.60
C LYS A 92 10.89 -6.05 -10.64
N GLU A 93 10.14 -6.98 -11.24
CA GLU A 93 8.67 -6.96 -11.19
C GLU A 93 8.17 -7.13 -9.74
N LYS A 94 8.69 -8.13 -9.00
CA LYS A 94 8.36 -8.35 -7.59
C LYS A 94 8.74 -7.16 -6.70
N PHE A 95 9.86 -6.51 -7.00
CA PHE A 95 10.28 -5.30 -6.33
C PHE A 95 9.27 -4.18 -6.53
N ILE A 96 8.92 -3.88 -7.79
CA ILE A 96 7.97 -2.80 -8.12
C ILE A 96 6.59 -3.10 -7.56
N THR A 97 6.11 -4.35 -7.65
CA THR A 97 4.80 -4.76 -7.11
C THR A 97 4.76 -4.81 -5.58
N GLY A 98 5.91 -4.96 -4.92
CA GLY A 98 6.05 -4.89 -3.46
C GLY A 98 6.12 -3.47 -2.90
N LEU A 99 6.24 -2.45 -3.77
CA LEU A 99 6.12 -1.05 -3.37
C LEU A 99 4.66 -0.70 -3.10
N PRO A 100 4.38 0.34 -2.29
CA PRO A 100 3.02 0.81 -2.13
C PRO A 100 2.41 1.21 -3.48
N THR A 101 1.13 0.88 -3.69
CA THR A 101 0.47 0.87 -5.01
C THR A 101 0.67 2.14 -5.82
N LEU A 102 0.59 3.32 -5.20
CA LEU A 102 0.79 4.60 -5.88
C LEU A 102 2.21 4.74 -6.47
N PHE A 103 3.23 4.22 -5.79
CA PHE A 103 4.60 4.21 -6.29
C PHE A 103 4.80 3.16 -7.37
N ALA A 104 4.27 1.95 -7.16
CA ALA A 104 4.31 0.88 -8.15
C ALA A 104 3.69 1.35 -9.48
N GLU A 105 2.50 1.95 -9.43
CA GLU A 105 1.82 2.48 -10.60
C GLU A 105 2.55 3.69 -11.20
N LYS A 106 3.11 4.59 -10.39
CA LYS A 106 3.91 5.71 -10.92
C LYS A 106 5.13 5.23 -11.69
N ILE A 107 5.85 4.23 -11.18
CA ILE A 107 7.01 3.63 -11.85
C ILE A 107 6.57 2.94 -13.14
N LYS A 108 5.54 2.09 -13.07
CA LYS A 108 5.01 1.38 -14.25
C LYS A 108 4.55 2.36 -15.32
N ASN A 109 3.80 3.40 -14.97
CA ASN A 109 3.27 4.36 -15.92
C ASN A 109 4.38 5.16 -16.61
N LYS A 110 5.41 5.60 -15.87
CA LYS A 110 6.56 6.27 -16.48
C LYS A 110 7.22 5.39 -17.56
N TYR A 111 7.43 4.11 -17.28
CA TYR A 111 8.03 3.21 -18.27
C TYR A 111 7.06 2.83 -19.39
N ARG A 112 5.77 2.65 -19.11
CA ARG A 112 4.74 2.38 -20.13
C ARG A 112 4.65 3.54 -21.13
N GLU A 113 4.66 4.79 -20.66
CA GLU A 113 4.64 5.97 -21.52
C GLU A 113 5.88 6.04 -22.44
N GLN A 114 7.03 5.59 -21.94
CA GLN A 114 8.29 5.63 -22.67
C GLN A 114 8.53 4.40 -23.57
N ASN A 115 7.83 3.29 -23.35
CA ASN A 115 8.10 2.00 -23.99
C ASN A 115 6.82 1.37 -24.55
N ASN A 116 6.00 2.14 -25.26
CA ASN A 116 4.80 1.66 -25.98
C ASN A 116 3.85 0.80 -25.11
N GLY A 117 3.67 1.15 -23.85
CA GLY A 117 2.78 0.44 -22.91
C GLY A 117 3.41 -0.77 -22.21
N ILE A 118 4.69 -1.08 -22.46
CA ILE A 118 5.40 -2.21 -21.87
C ILE A 118 6.38 -1.70 -20.79
N VAL A 119 6.57 -2.47 -19.72
CA VAL A 119 7.60 -2.16 -18.71
C VAL A 119 8.80 -3.08 -18.99
N PRO A 120 9.98 -2.55 -19.36
CA PRO A 120 11.10 -3.38 -19.82
C PRO A 120 11.91 -3.93 -18.63
N TYR A 121 11.34 -4.88 -17.88
CA TYR A 121 11.99 -5.45 -16.68
C TYR A 121 13.35 -6.10 -16.98
N ASP A 122 13.58 -6.61 -18.19
CA ASP A 122 14.86 -7.22 -18.57
C ASP A 122 16.02 -6.22 -18.55
N THR A 123 15.78 -5.00 -19.04
CA THR A 123 16.82 -3.96 -19.20
C THR A 123 16.89 -3.01 -18.02
N LEU A 124 15.87 -2.97 -17.16
CA LEU A 124 15.83 -2.11 -15.99
C LEU A 124 16.88 -2.50 -14.95
N THR A 125 17.57 -1.51 -14.38
CA THR A 125 18.36 -1.67 -13.17
C THR A 125 17.57 -1.21 -11.94
N TYR A 126 17.94 -1.69 -10.76
CA TYR A 126 17.38 -1.16 -9.51
C TYR A 126 17.71 0.33 -9.32
N GLY A 127 18.84 0.80 -9.84
CA GLY A 127 19.20 2.22 -9.87
C GLY A 127 18.18 3.05 -10.66
N ASP A 128 17.76 2.56 -11.83
CA ASP A 128 16.75 3.22 -12.66
C ASP A 128 15.40 3.28 -11.95
N ILE A 129 14.96 2.16 -11.35
CA ILE A 129 13.71 2.08 -10.61
C ILE A 129 13.73 3.05 -9.42
N VAL A 130 14.82 3.07 -8.66
CA VAL A 130 15.00 3.94 -7.50
C VAL A 130 15.13 5.40 -7.91
N SER A 131 15.69 5.72 -9.07
CA SER A 131 15.80 7.10 -9.56
C SER A 131 14.44 7.79 -9.76
N ILE A 132 13.39 6.99 -10.01
CA ILE A 132 12.01 7.47 -10.15
C ILE A 132 11.39 7.75 -8.79
N LEU A 133 11.82 7.00 -7.77
CA LEU A 133 11.44 7.28 -6.40
C LEU A 133 12.08 8.62 -6.01
N PRO A 134 11.28 9.60 -5.58
CA PRO A 134 11.88 10.86 -5.14
C PRO A 134 12.86 10.57 -3.99
N LYS A 135 14.08 11.13 -4.02
CA LYS A 135 15.06 11.03 -2.91
C LYS A 135 14.37 11.44 -1.62
N LEU A 136 14.02 10.48 -0.77
CA LEU A 136 13.28 10.80 0.43
C LEU A 136 13.56 9.80 1.53
N ASP A 137 13.85 10.37 2.68
CA ASP A 137 13.74 9.76 3.99
C ASP A 137 12.24 9.55 4.28
N TYR A 138 11.62 8.54 3.65
CA TYR A 138 10.19 8.28 3.81
C TYR A 138 9.90 7.53 5.11
N LYS A 139 9.38 8.25 6.10
CA LYS A 139 8.47 7.67 7.09
C LYS A 139 7.09 7.54 6.44
N SER A 140 6.83 6.42 5.77
CA SER A 140 5.47 6.11 5.30
C SER A 140 4.63 5.59 6.48
N ALA A 141 3.40 6.06 6.61
CA ALA A 141 2.44 5.49 7.55
C ALA A 141 1.57 4.46 6.82
N MET A 142 1.62 3.19 7.22
CA MET A 142 0.72 2.14 6.74
C MET A 142 -0.38 2.00 7.78
N ILE A 143 -1.40 2.85 7.67
CA ILE A 143 -2.46 2.92 8.67
C ILE A 143 -3.37 1.69 8.51
N LEU A 144 -3.09 0.65 9.28
CA LEU A 144 -4.03 -0.44 9.49
C LEU A 144 -5.03 -0.01 10.55
N LYS A 145 -6.31 0.10 10.16
CA LYS A 145 -7.44 0.35 11.05
C LYS A 145 -8.16 -0.91 11.44
#